data_AF-A0A8S9W104-F1
#
_entry.id   AF-A0A8S9W104-F1
#
_cell.length_a   1.000
_cell.length_b   1.000
_cell.length_c   1.000
_cell.angle_alpha   90.00
_cell.angle_beta   90.00
_cell.angle_gamma   90.00
#
_symmetry.space_group_name_H-M   'P 1'
#
loop_
_entity.id
_entity.type
_entity.pdbx_description
1 polymer ?
#
loop_
_entity_poly.entity_id
_entity_poly.type
_entity_poly.pdbx_seq_one_letter_code
_entity_poly.pdbx_strand_id
1 'polypeptide(L)'
;MAEIESFEKSVQRRLRMIEKNWKGLTAFYFVEGAPTTNNLIENYYGTSLKTHHKKQFRTERGLENQMKLSSMKRAGVLGKCRETLLNAYSRLIPFLSPG
;
A
#
# COMPACT_ATOMS: atom_id res chain seq x y z
N MET A 1 37.19 -3.12 8.77
CA MET A 1 37.23 -3.16 7.29
C MET A 1 37.76 -4.48 6.71
N ALA A 2 38.72 -5.16 7.36
CA ALA A 2 39.24 -6.46 6.90
C ALA A 2 38.23 -7.63 6.96
N GLU A 3 37.27 -7.63 7.89
CA GLU A 3 36.26 -8.69 8.00
C GLU A 3 35.18 -8.67 6.91
N ILE A 4 34.89 -7.52 6.29
CA ILE A 4 33.87 -7.49 5.23
C ILE A 4 34.42 -8.23 4.00
N GLU A 5 35.72 -8.09 3.73
CA GLU A 5 36.35 -8.64 2.54
C GLU A 5 36.48 -10.16 2.54
N SER A 6 36.30 -10.81 3.70
CA SER A 6 36.27 -12.28 3.82
C SER A 6 34.96 -12.90 3.34
N PHE A 7 33.90 -12.12 3.14
CA PHE A 7 32.61 -12.62 2.64
C PHE A 7 32.53 -12.64 1.11
N GLU A 8 31.53 -13.33 0.56
CA GLU A 8 31.24 -13.25 -0.88
C GLU A 8 30.92 -11.83 -1.34
N LYS A 9 31.19 -11.52 -2.61
CA LYS A 9 30.97 -10.18 -3.20
C LYS A 9 29.53 -9.68 -3.06
N SER A 10 28.55 -10.58 -3.10
CA SER A 10 27.13 -10.28 -2.91
C SER A 10 26.86 -9.74 -1.49
N VAL A 11 27.43 -10.41 -0.48
CA VAL A 11 27.33 -10.06 0.93
C VAL A 11 28.12 -8.78 1.22
N GLN A 12 29.34 -8.65 0.69
CA GLN A 12 30.14 -7.43 0.76
C GLN A 12 29.34 -6.20 0.31
N ARG A 13 28.68 -6.30 -0.84
CA ARG A 13 27.87 -5.19 -1.39
C ARG A 13 26.71 -4.83 -0.47
N ARG A 14 26.03 -5.83 0.11
CA ARG A 14 24.94 -5.59 1.06
C ARG A 14 25.43 -4.96 2.36
N LEU A 15 26.51 -5.46 2.94
CA LEU A 15 27.09 -4.92 4.17
C LEU A 15 27.53 -3.47 4.00
N ARG A 16 28.21 -3.13 2.89
CA ARG A 16 28.57 -1.73 2.57
C ARG A 16 27.35 -0.83 2.40
N MET A 17 26.27 -1.33 1.81
CA MET A 17 25.01 -0.59 1.69
C MET A 17 24.38 -0.36 3.06
N ILE A 18 24.36 -1.37 3.92
CA ILE A 18 23.84 -1.27 5.30
C ILE A 18 24.66 -0.26 6.10
N GLU A 19 25.99 -0.35 6.04
CA GLU A 19 26.91 0.57 6.71
C GLU A 19 26.66 2.03 6.27
N LYS A 20 26.59 2.26 4.95
CA LYS A 20 26.29 3.59 4.39
C LYS A 20 24.95 4.16 4.88
N ASN A 21 23.94 3.32 5.07
CA ASN A 21 22.58 3.72 5.41
C ASN A 21 22.22 3.46 6.88
N TRP A 22 23.18 3.11 7.73
CA TRP A 22 22.95 2.59 9.08
C TRP A 22 22.05 3.50 9.94
N LYS A 23 22.31 4.81 9.90
CA LYS A 23 21.51 5.82 10.62
C LYS A 23 20.03 5.80 10.22
N GLY A 24 19.74 5.63 8.94
CA GLY A 24 18.36 5.56 8.44
C GLY A 24 17.69 4.23 8.80
N LEU A 25 18.43 3.12 8.67
CA LEU A 25 17.94 1.78 8.99
C LEU A 25 17.63 1.59 10.49
N THR A 26 18.33 2.31 11.36
CA THR A 26 18.17 2.23 12.82
C THR A 26 17.38 3.40 13.42
N ALA A 27 16.89 4.32 12.59
CA ALA A 27 16.19 5.53 13.05
C ALA A 27 14.98 5.23 13.94
N PHE A 28 14.33 4.07 13.75
CA PHE A 28 13.19 3.63 14.55
C PHE A 28 13.50 3.42 16.05
N TYR A 29 14.77 3.24 16.43
CA TYR A 29 15.18 3.19 17.84
C TYR A 29 15.18 4.56 18.51
N PHE A 30 15.34 5.64 17.73
CA PHE A 30 15.60 6.98 18.25
C PHE A 30 14.47 7.98 17.93
N VAL A 31 13.62 7.67 16.96
CA VAL A 31 12.51 8.53 16.52
C VAL A 31 11.19 7.89 16.93
N GLU A 32 10.45 8.58 17.81
CA GLU A 32 9.13 8.14 18.24
C GLU A 32 8.16 8.07 17.04
N GLY A 33 7.45 6.95 16.91
CA GLY A 33 6.52 6.70 15.81
C GLY A 33 7.15 6.29 14.47
N ALA A 34 8.49 6.20 14.38
CA ALA A 34 9.13 5.66 13.17
C ALA A 34 8.89 4.14 13.06
N PRO A 35 8.46 3.65 11.88
CA PRO A 35 8.11 2.25 11.72
C PRO A 35 9.37 1.36 11.70
N THR A 36 9.36 0.31 12.53
CA THR A 36 10.43 -0.70 12.57
C THR A 36 10.49 -1.57 11.30
N THR A 37 9.38 -1.63 10.55
CA THR A 37 9.27 -2.45 9.34
C THR A 37 8.78 -1.63 8.17
N ASN A 38 9.24 -1.99 6.98
CA ASN A 38 8.72 -1.43 5.73
C ASN A 38 7.41 -2.10 5.28
N ASN A 39 6.83 -3.02 6.06
CA ASN A 39 5.65 -3.81 5.67
C ASN A 39 4.48 -2.95 5.20
N LEU A 40 4.23 -1.79 5.82
CA LEU A 40 3.15 -0.88 5.39
C LEU A 40 3.35 -0.42 3.94
N ILE A 41 4.60 -0.11 3.57
CA ILE A 41 4.99 0.35 2.24
C ILE A 41 4.99 -0.83 1.27
N GLU A 42 5.58 -1.96 1.66
CA GLU A 42 5.61 -3.16 0.82
C GLU A 42 4.21 -3.70 0.52
N ASN A 43 3.33 -3.74 1.52
CA ASN A 43 1.93 -4.11 1.33
C ASN A 43 1.21 -3.13 0.42
N TYR A 44 1.40 -1.82 0.61
CA TYR A 44 0.79 -0.81 -0.26
C TYR A 44 1.18 -1.04 -1.73
N TYR A 45 2.47 -1.22 -2.02
CA TYR A 45 2.95 -1.44 -3.38
C TYR A 45 2.63 -2.84 -3.91
N GLY A 46 2.70 -3.89 -3.09
CA GLY A 46 2.31 -5.24 -3.46
C GLY A 46 0.85 -5.32 -3.89
N THR A 47 -0.05 -4.81 -3.05
CA THR A 47 -1.49 -4.80 -3.32
C THR A 47 -1.85 -3.89 -4.51
N SER A 48 -1.24 -2.70 -4.59
CA SER A 48 -1.61 -1.70 -5.61
C SER A 48 -0.93 -1.94 -6.96
N LEU A 49 0.35 -2.33 -6.99
CA LEU A 49 1.14 -2.43 -8.24
C LEU A 49 1.27 -3.85 -8.78
N LYS A 50 1.20 -4.90 -7.95
CA LYS A 50 1.50 -6.27 -8.41
C LYS A 50 0.25 -7.13 -8.63
N THR A 51 -0.73 -7.11 -7.74
CA THR A 51 -1.72 -8.22 -7.71
C THR A 51 -3.10 -7.87 -8.27
N HIS A 52 -3.73 -6.76 -7.87
CA HIS A 52 -5.16 -6.55 -8.16
C HIS A 52 -5.49 -5.53 -9.27
N HIS A 53 -4.57 -4.65 -9.63
CA HIS A 53 -4.93 -3.42 -10.38
C HIS A 53 -4.15 -3.14 -11.66
N LYS A 54 -3.09 -3.92 -11.98
CA LYS A 54 -2.26 -3.71 -13.18
C LYS A 54 -3.05 -3.70 -14.50
N LYS A 55 -4.13 -4.49 -14.58
CA LYS A 55 -5.00 -4.56 -15.77
C LYS A 55 -6.12 -3.51 -15.80
N GLN A 56 -6.39 -2.81 -14.69
CA GLN A 56 -7.51 -1.87 -14.54
C GLN A 56 -7.12 -0.43 -14.88
N PHE A 57 -5.89 -0.01 -14.59
CA PHE A 57 -5.44 1.36 -14.83
C PHE A 57 -4.53 1.43 -16.06
N ARG A 58 -5.15 1.42 -17.25
CA ARG A 58 -4.46 1.42 -18.55
C ARG A 58 -4.02 2.81 -19.02
N THR A 59 -4.40 3.86 -18.29
CA THR A 59 -4.06 5.25 -18.59
C THR A 59 -3.51 5.94 -17.35
N GLU A 60 -2.61 6.91 -17.56
CA GLU A 60 -2.04 7.73 -16.47
C GLU A 60 -3.13 8.41 -15.64
N ARG A 61 -4.15 8.95 -16.31
CA ARG A 61 -5.33 9.54 -15.66
C ARG A 61 -6.07 8.55 -14.75
N GLY A 62 -6.18 7.29 -15.16
CA GLY A 62 -6.78 6.23 -14.34
C GLY A 62 -5.97 5.95 -13.07
N LEU A 63 -4.64 5.93 -13.19
CA LEU A 63 -3.73 5.77 -12.06
C LEU A 63 -3.82 6.96 -11.08
N GLU A 64 -3.82 8.18 -11.60
CA GLU A 64 -3.92 9.40 -10.80
C GLU A 64 -5.24 9.46 -10.01
N ASN A 65 -6.36 9.14 -10.67
CA ASN A 65 -7.67 9.08 -10.02
C ASN A 65 -7.72 8.03 -8.92
N GLN A 66 -7.11 6.85 -9.13
CA GLN A 66 -7.05 5.81 -8.10
C GLN A 66 -6.22 6.27 -6.90
N MET A 67 -5.10 6.96 -7.12
CA MET A 67 -4.29 7.51 -6.03
C MET A 67 -5.08 8.53 -5.21
N LYS A 68 -5.85 9.41 -5.86
CA LYS A 68 -6.75 10.37 -5.21
C LYS A 68 -7.87 9.67 -4.43
N LEU A 69 -8.54 8.67 -5.01
CA LEU A 69 -9.60 7.93 -4.30
C LEU A 69 -9.05 7.17 -3.09
N SER A 70 -7.86 6.57 -3.21
CA SER A 70 -7.19 5.88 -2.10
C SER A 70 -6.78 6.83 -0.98
N SER A 71 -6.29 8.04 -1.30
CA SER A 71 -6.00 9.07 -0.28
C SER A 71 -7.27 9.54 0.41
N MET A 72 -8.34 9.82 -0.33
CA MET A 72 -9.65 10.22 0.21
C MET A 72 -10.23 9.14 1.14
N LYS A 73 -10.11 7.86 0.78
CA LYS A 73 -10.55 6.74 1.62
C LYS A 73 -9.77 6.67 2.94
N ARG A 74 -8.44 6.80 2.89
CA ARG A 74 -7.58 6.79 4.09
C ARG A 74 -7.83 7.99 5.00
N ALA A 75 -8.13 9.15 4.42
CA ALA A 75 -8.50 10.36 5.16
C ALA A 75 -9.94 10.32 5.71
N GLY A 76 -10.70 9.25 5.46
CA GLY A 76 -12.09 9.13 5.93
C GLY A 76 -13.10 10.03 5.20
N VAL A 77 -12.68 10.69 4.11
CA VAL A 77 -13.54 11.56 3.29
C VAL A 77 -14.60 10.75 2.56
N LEU A 78 -14.22 9.58 2.06
CA LEU A 78 -15.16 8.60 1.55
C LEU A 78 -15.75 7.85 2.75
N GLY A 79 -16.91 8.32 3.21
CA GLY A 79 -17.65 7.67 4.29
C GLY A 79 -17.90 6.19 4.03
N LYS A 80 -18.19 5.43 5.09
CA LYS A 80 -18.58 4.02 4.92
C LYS A 80 -19.89 3.97 4.12
N CYS A 81 -19.97 3.04 3.16
CA CYS A 81 -21.22 2.76 2.48
C CYS A 81 -22.22 2.28 3.52
N ARG A 82 -23.19 3.14 3.88
CA ARG A 82 -24.18 2.87 4.94
C ARG A 82 -25.23 1.85 4.48
N GLU A 83 -25.43 1.74 3.18
CA GLU A 83 -26.43 0.90 2.58
C GLU A 83 -25.84 0.13 1.40
N THR A 84 -26.03 -1.19 1.37
CA THR A 84 -25.59 -2.02 0.25
C THR A 84 -26.52 -1.83 -0.95
N LEU A 85 -26.04 -2.10 -2.16
CA LEU A 85 -26.89 -2.14 -3.35
C LEU A 85 -28.06 -3.10 -3.15
N LEU A 86 -27.82 -4.25 -2.52
CA LEU A 86 -28.87 -5.22 -2.21
C LEU A 86 -29.97 -4.60 -1.35
N ASN A 87 -29.63 -3.87 -0.29
CA ASN A 87 -30.61 -3.18 0.55
C ASN A 87 -31.39 -2.13 -0.25
N ALA A 88 -30.71 -1.39 -1.13
CA ALA A 88 -31.38 -0.43 -2.01
C ALA A 88 -32.36 -1.13 -2.99
N TYR A 89 -31.96 -2.28 -3.56
CA TYR A 89 -32.83 -3.10 -4.43
C TYR A 89 -33.98 -3.75 -3.67
N SER A 90 -33.80 -4.14 -2.40
CA SER A 90 -34.87 -4.68 -1.57
C SER A 90 -36.02 -3.68 -1.38
N ARG A 91 -35.75 -2.37 -1.42
CA ARG A 91 -36.79 -1.32 -1.39
C ARG A 91 -37.63 -1.27 -2.67
N LEU A 92 -37.16 -1.87 -3.75
CA LEU A 92 -37.88 -1.95 -5.03
C LEU A 92 -38.77 -3.19 -5.12
N ILE A 93 -38.63 -4.16 -4.20
CA ILE A 93 -39.45 -5.39 -4.16
C ILE A 93 -40.96 -5.09 -4.15
N PRO A 94 -41.48 -4.10 -3.39
CA PRO A 94 -42.90 -3.77 -3.40
C PRO A 94 -43.42 -3.26 -4.76
N PHE A 95 -42.55 -2.82 -5.66
CA PHE A 95 -42.89 -2.35 -7.00
C PHE A 95 -42.69 -3.41 -8.09
N LEU A 96 -42.23 -4.61 -7.71
CA LEU A 96 -42.04 -5.76 -8.60
C LEU A 96 -43.28 -6.69 -8.65
N SER A 97 -44.41 -6.27 -8.06
CA SER A 97 -45.67 -7.00 -8.21
C SER A 97 -46.03 -7.13 -9.69
N PRO A 98 -46.31 -8.36 -10.19
CA PRO A 98 -46.90 -8.51 -11.52
C PRO A 98 -48.35 -8.02 -11.42
N GLY A 99 -48.63 -6.89 -12.09
CA GLY A 99 -49.99 -6.54 -12.46
C GLY A 99 -50.51 -7.47 -13.55
#